data_AF-A0A930VGI8-F1
#
_entry.id   AF-A0A930VGI8-F1
#
_cell.length_a   1.000
_cell.length_b   1.000
_cell.length_c   1.000
_cell.angle_alpha   90.00
_cell.angle_beta   90.00
_cell.angle_gamma   90.00
#
_symmetry.space_group_name_H-M   'P 1'
#
loop_
_entity.id
_entity.type
_entity.pdbx_description
1 polymer ?
#
loop_
_entity_poly.entity_id
_entity_poly.type
_entity_poly.pdbx_seq_one_letter_code
_entity_poly.pdbx_strand_id
1 'polypeptide(L)' 'MLAAERPVGLFSRQLVLGDSLDLDKVDAAYDARVLRLTVPVAEKAKPRKIEVSSRTNEPTAISS' A
#
# COMPACT_ATOMS: atom_id res chain seq x y z
N MET A 1 25.09 -4.98 37.52
CA MET A 1 23.84 -5.53 36.98
C MET A 1 24.22 -6.46 35.83
N LEU A 2 24.14 -7.77 36.04
CA LEU A 2 24.49 -8.76 35.01
C LEU A 2 23.27 -8.91 34.07
N ALA A 3 23.37 -8.24 32.91
CA ALA A 3 22.48 -8.25 31.74
C ALA A 3 21.04 -7.71 31.90
N ALA A 4 20.66 -6.79 31.00
CA ALA A 4 19.29 -6.34 30.75
C ALA A 4 18.89 -6.80 29.35
N GLU A 5 18.28 -7.99 29.26
CA GLU A 5 18.03 -8.67 27.98
C GLU A 5 16.80 -8.16 27.24
N ARG A 6 15.80 -7.66 27.98
CA ARG A 6 14.57 -7.12 27.39
C ARG A 6 14.65 -5.61 27.37
N PRO A 7 14.46 -4.97 26.21
CA PRO A 7 14.36 -3.52 26.16
C PRO A 7 13.13 -3.12 26.99
N VAL A 8 13.29 -2.04 27.75
CA VAL A 8 12.26 -1.45 28.61
C VAL A 8 12.21 0.04 28.36
N GLY A 9 11.05 0.66 28.57
CA GLY A 9 10.82 2.08 28.34
C GLY A 9 9.72 2.34 27.32
N LEU A 10 9.71 3.56 26.79
CA LEU A 10 8.75 3.98 25.77
C LEU A 10 9.19 3.47 24.39
N PHE A 11 8.26 2.83 23.68
CA PHE A 11 8.46 2.40 22.30
C PHE A 11 7.56 3.20 21.38
N SER A 12 8.13 3.75 20.30
CA SER A 12 7.39 4.45 19.26
C SER A 12 7.91 4.03 17.89
N ARG A 13 7.00 3.88 16.93
CA ARG A 13 7.34 3.63 15.53
C ARG A 13 6.37 4.40 14.65
N GLN A 14 6.92 5.17 13.73
CA GLN A 14 6.17 5.87 12.69
C GLN A 14 6.25 5.06 11.39
N LEU A 15 5.11 4.93 10.73
CA LEU A 15 4.99 4.29 9.42
C LEU A 15 4.51 5.33 8.42
N VAL A 16 5.18 5.43 7.27
CA VAL A 16 4.73 6.25 6.15
C VAL A 16 3.94 5.36 5.21
N LEU A 17 2.69 5.71 4.99
CA LEU A 17 1.73 4.95 4.20
C LEU A 17 1.38 5.74 2.94
N GLY A 18 1.12 5.04 1.83
CA GLY A 18 0.75 5.69 0.57
C GLY A 18 -0.71 6.15 0.56
N ASP A 19 -1.02 7.08 -0.35
CA ASP A 19 -2.35 7.71 -0.51
C ASP A 19 -3.46 6.74 -0.96
N SER A 20 -3.09 5.50 -1.31
CA SER A 20 -4.01 4.45 -1.70
C SER A 20 -4.73 3.79 -0.52
N LEU A 21 -4.44 4.19 0.72
CA LEU A 21 -5.01 3.60 1.93
C LEU A 21 -6.04 4.52 2.58
N ASP A 22 -7.08 3.94 3.16
CA ASP A 22 -8.15 4.66 3.88
C ASP A 22 -7.78 4.75 5.37
N LEU A 23 -7.05 5.80 5.73
CA LEU A 23 -6.54 6.01 7.09
C LEU A 23 -7.64 6.39 8.10
N ASP A 24 -8.82 6.79 7.63
CA ASP A 24 -9.97 7.07 8.50
C ASP A 24 -10.63 5.78 9.03
N LYS A 25 -10.29 4.62 8.42
CA LYS A 25 -10.83 3.30 8.76
C LYS A 25 -9.79 2.32 9.29
N VAL A 26 -8.74 2.83 9.94
CA VAL A 26 -7.74 1.97 10.59
C VAL A 26 -8.38 1.20 11.74
N ASP A 27 -8.14 -0.11 11.77
CA ASP A 27 -8.49 -0.99 12.88
C ASP A 27 -7.24 -1.55 13.56
N ALA A 28 -7.34 -1.85 14.86
CA ALA A 28 -6.22 -2.35 15.64
C ALA A 28 -6.64 -3.49 16.57
N ALA A 29 -5.85 -4.56 16.57
CA ALA A 29 -6.02 -5.69 17.47
C ALA A 29 -4.70 -6.02 18.17
N TYR A 30 -4.77 -6.30 19.46
CA TYR A 30 -3.62 -6.75 20.25
C TYR A 30 -3.93 -8.09 20.88
N ASP A 31 -3.23 -9.13 20.42
CA ASP A 31 -3.35 -10.49 20.93
C ASP A 31 -2.00 -11.19 20.86
N ALA A 32 -1.77 -12.17 21.76
CA ALA A 32 -0.52 -12.93 21.83
C ALA A 32 0.76 -12.06 21.81
N ARG A 33 0.67 -10.86 22.40
CA ARG A 33 1.73 -9.83 22.45
C ARG A 33 2.09 -9.17 21.11
N VAL A 34 1.25 -9.30 20.09
CA VAL A 34 1.44 -8.69 18.78
C VAL A 34 0.37 -7.62 18.54
N LEU A 35 0.81 -6.40 18.25
CA LEU A 35 -0.07 -5.33 17.76
C LEU A 35 -0.23 -5.48 16.24
N ARG A 36 -1.44 -5.79 15.80
CA ARG A 36 -1.83 -5.84 14.39
C ARG A 36 -2.63 -4.60 14.05
N LEU A 37 -2.19 -3.89 13.01
CA LEU A 37 -2.93 -2.77 12.41
C LEU A 37 -3.48 -3.22 11.07
N THR A 38 -4.78 -3.03 10.86
CA THR A 38 -5.44 -3.28 9.58
C THR A 38 -5.80 -1.94 8.97
N VAL A 39 -5.25 -1.65 7.78
CA VAL A 39 -5.53 -0.43 7.03
C VAL A 39 -6.17 -0.81 5.69
N PRO A 40 -7.44 -0.48 5.46
CA PRO A 40 -8.10 -0.77 4.19
C PRO A 40 -7.45 -0.02 3.04
N VAL A 41 -7.52 -0.60 1.84
CA VAL A 41 -7.22 0.12 0.60
C VAL A 41 -8.40 1.04 0.29
N ALA A 42 -8.12 2.30 -0.02
CA ALA A 42 -9.13 3.27 -0.43
C ALA A 42 -9.84 2.78 -1.71
N GLU A 43 -11.16 2.95 -1.78
CA GLU A 43 -11.98 2.51 -2.91
C GLU A 43 -11.49 3.06 -4.27
N LYS A 44 -10.93 4.28 -4.29
CA LYS A 44 -10.33 4.91 -5.48
C LYS A 44 -9.02 4.27 -5.94
N ALA A 45 -8.36 3.50 -5.07
CA ALA A 45 -7.07 2.88 -5.32
C ALA A 45 -7.17 1.46 -5.87
N LYS A 46 -8.39 0.92 -6.06
CA LYS A 46 -8.58 -0.31 -6.84
C LYS A 46 -8.05 -0.09 -8.26
N PRO A 47 -7.17 -0.95 -8.78
CA PRO A 47 -6.57 -0.76 -10.10
C PRO A 47 -7.65 -0.71 -11.17
N ARG A 48 -7.71 0.40 -11.91
CA ARG A 48 -8.61 0.55 -13.07
C ARG A 48 -7.97 -0.16 -14.26
N LYS A 49 -8.69 -1.11 -14.87
CA LYS A 49 -8.30 -1.69 -16.16
C LYS A 49 -8.39 -0.60 -17.22
N ILE A 50 -7.28 -0.28 -17.87
CA ILE A 50 -7.25 0.66 -19.00
C ILE A 50 -7.29 -0.16 -20.29
N GLU A 51 -8.32 0.02 -21.11
CA GLU A 51 -8.39 -0.58 -22.45
C GLU A 51 -7.57 0.25 -23.43
N VAL A 52 -6.64 -0.42 -24.14
CA VAL A 52 -5.83 0.21 -25.18
C VAL A 52 -6.49 -0.07 -26.53
N SER A 53 -7.09 0.95 -27.15
CA SER A 53 -7.61 0.86 -28.51
C SER A 53 -6.49 1.12 -29.52
N SER A 54 -6.09 0.13 -30.32
CA SER A 54 -5.21 0.34 -31.46
C SER A 54 -6.02 0.89 -32.65
N ARG A 55 -5.69 2.10 -33.11
CA ARG A 55 -6.13 2.55 -34.44
C ARG A 55 -5.29 1.80 -35.48
N THR A 56 -5.92 0.95 -36.29
CA THR A 56 -5.28 0.33 -37.45
C THR A 56 -4.91 1.42 -38.43
N ASN A 57 -3.63 1.79 -38.49
CA ASN A 57 -3.11 2.64 -39.54
C ASN A 57 -2.69 1.71 -40.67
N GLU A 58 -3.43 1.70 -41.78
CA GLU A 58 -3.01 0.97 -42.98
C GLU A 58 -1.66 1.54 -43.47
N PRO A 59 -0.66 0.69 -43.77
CA PRO A 59 0.60 1.17 -44.32
C PRO A 59 0.33 1.85 -45.67
N THR A 60 0.45 3.17 -45.72
CA THR A 60 0.45 3.89 -46.99
C THR A 60 1.78 3.58 -47.69
N ALA A 61 1.73 2.77 -48.73
CA ALA A 61 2.87 2.51 -49.59
C ALA A 61 3.28 3.83 -50.27
N ILE A 62 4.52 4.26 -50.01
CA ILE A 62 5.13 5.39 -50.73
C ILE A 62 5.58 4.83 -52.07
N SER A 63 4.80 5.08 -53.13
CA SER A 63 5.23 4.84 -54.51
C SER A 63 6.24 5.91 -54.94
N SER A 64 7.25 5.45 -55.68
CA SER A 64 8.45 6.17 -56.14
C SER A 64 8.18 7.36 -57.05
#